data_AF-A0AAP8HUS2-F1
#
_entry.id   AF-A0AAP8HUS2-F1
#
_cell.length_a   1.000
_cell.length_b   1.000
_cell.length_c   1.000
_cell.angle_alpha   90.00
_cell.angle_beta   90.00
_cell.angle_gamma   90.00
#
_symmetry.space_group_name_H-M   'P 1'
#
loop_
_entity.id
_entity.type
_entity.pdbx_description
1 polymer ?
#
loop_
_entity_poly.entity_id
_entity_poly.type
_entity_poly.pdbx_seq_one_letter_code
_entity_poly.pdbx_strand_id
1 'polypeptide(L)'
;QRYKNYTIRQLCQEMHDLYVSYDVKELQKEMFRKSYFPRVVMNPQDANTEFVRGNVELVSLAKAEGRIAAEGALPYPPGVLCVVPGEIWGGAAQRYFLALEEGINLLPGFAPELQGVYIQQDEDGWNRAYGYVMKN
;
A
#
# COMPACT_ATOMS: atom_id res chain seq x y z
N GLN A 1 0.15 6.85 -25.83
CA GLN A 1 -1.21 7.36 -26.12
C GLN A 1 -1.79 8.15 -24.94
N ARG A 2 -1.73 7.65 -23.68
CA ARG A 2 -2.26 8.32 -22.47
C ARG A 2 -1.94 9.82 -22.34
N TYR A 3 -0.69 10.21 -22.56
CA TYR A 3 -0.23 11.61 -22.45
C TYR A 3 -0.09 12.32 -23.80
N LYS A 4 -0.74 11.81 -24.86
CA LYS A 4 -0.67 12.45 -26.18
C LYS A 4 -1.26 13.86 -26.08
N ASN A 5 -0.53 14.85 -26.59
CA ASN A 5 -0.89 16.28 -26.56
C ASN A 5 -0.94 16.91 -25.17
N TYR A 6 -0.37 16.27 -24.13
CA TYR A 6 -0.24 16.89 -22.81
C TYR A 6 0.84 17.96 -22.82
N THR A 7 0.59 19.03 -22.07
CA THR A 7 1.63 19.92 -21.57
C THR A 7 2.13 19.44 -20.21
N ILE A 8 3.36 19.81 -19.84
CA ILE A 8 3.89 19.54 -18.50
C ILE A 8 2.98 20.09 -17.39
N ARG A 9 2.38 21.26 -17.61
CA ARG A 9 1.46 21.89 -16.64
C ARG A 9 0.22 21.04 -16.38
N GLN A 10 -0.36 20.44 -17.41
CA GLN A 10 -1.52 19.55 -17.25
C GLN A 10 -1.15 18.31 -16.46
N LEU A 11 -0.01 17.69 -16.77
CA LEU A 11 0.48 16.55 -16.01
C LEU A 11 0.75 16.90 -14.54
N CYS A 12 1.44 18.01 -14.27
CA CYS A 12 1.70 18.45 -12.90
C CYS A 12 0.41 18.71 -12.11
N GLN A 13 -0.59 19.33 -12.74
CA GLN A 13 -1.87 19.60 -12.09
C GLN A 13 -2.63 18.30 -11.81
N GLU A 14 -2.68 17.38 -12.77
CA GLU A 14 -3.35 16.09 -12.59
C GLU A 14 -2.69 15.24 -11.48
N MET A 15 -1.35 15.17 -11.46
CA MET A 15 -0.63 14.50 -10.39
C MET A 15 -0.92 15.16 -9.03
N HIS A 16 -0.88 16.49 -8.96
CA HIS A 16 -1.17 17.22 -7.74
C HIS A 16 -2.58 16.96 -7.21
N ASP A 17 -3.58 17.07 -8.09
CA ASP A 17 -4.99 16.89 -7.75
C ASP A 17 -5.26 15.47 -7.24
N LEU A 18 -4.59 14.46 -7.82
CA LEU A 18 -4.67 13.08 -7.33
C LEU A 18 -4.19 12.98 -5.88
N TYR A 19 -2.98 13.45 -5.60
CA TYR A 19 -2.42 13.41 -4.23
C TYR A 19 -3.24 14.22 -3.22
N VAL A 20 -3.87 15.31 -3.66
CA VAL A 20 -4.78 16.11 -2.83
C VAL A 20 -6.08 15.35 -2.56
N SER A 21 -6.66 14.67 -3.56
CA SER A 21 -7.94 13.96 -3.42
C SER A 21 -7.90 12.83 -2.38
N TYR A 22 -6.74 12.21 -2.18
CA TYR A 22 -6.51 11.16 -1.19
C TYR A 22 -5.90 11.67 0.13
N ASP A 23 -5.69 12.99 0.27
CA ASP A 23 -5.02 13.64 1.41
C ASP A 23 -3.71 12.95 1.82
N VAL A 24 -2.89 12.62 0.82
CA VAL A 24 -1.69 11.79 0.97
C VAL A 24 -0.72 12.37 2.00
N LYS A 25 -0.63 13.71 2.11
CA LYS A 25 0.19 14.38 3.12
C LYS A 25 -0.25 14.05 4.55
N GLU A 26 -1.55 13.96 4.81
CA GLU A 26 -2.08 13.68 6.14
C GLU A 26 -1.96 12.20 6.42
N LEU A 27 -2.19 11.32 5.43
CA LEU A 27 -1.93 9.88 5.57
C LEU A 27 -0.46 9.60 5.92
N GLN A 28 0.49 10.25 5.25
CA GLN A 28 1.92 10.13 5.58
C GLN A 28 2.22 10.58 7.01
N LYS A 29 1.59 11.65 7.48
CA LYS A 29 1.75 12.12 8.86
C LYS A 29 1.11 11.16 9.85
N GLU A 30 -0.11 10.69 9.61
CA GLU A 30 -0.84 9.76 10.48
C GLU A 30 -0.09 8.43 10.62
N MET A 31 0.44 7.86 9.52
CA MET A 31 1.18 6.58 9.55
C MET A 31 2.30 6.54 10.60
N PHE A 32 2.94 7.68 10.87
CA PHE A 32 4.06 7.77 11.82
C PHE A 32 3.70 8.45 13.16
N ARG A 33 2.41 8.58 13.45
CA ARG A 33 1.92 9.08 14.75
C ARG A 33 1.47 7.92 15.61
N LYS A 34 1.93 7.90 16.86
CA LYS A 34 1.63 6.83 17.84
C LYS A 34 0.13 6.50 17.97
N SER A 35 -0.75 7.50 17.82
CA SER A 35 -2.21 7.31 17.91
C SER A 35 -2.82 6.53 16.74
N TYR A 36 -2.08 6.38 15.64
CA TYR A 36 -2.53 5.76 14.39
C TYR A 36 -1.69 4.54 13.99
N PHE A 37 -0.74 4.13 14.82
CA PHE A 37 0.04 2.94 14.54
C PHE A 37 -0.87 1.72 14.38
N PRO A 38 -0.58 0.85 13.40
CA PRO A 38 -1.22 -0.45 13.30
C PRO A 38 -1.13 -1.20 14.64
N ARG A 39 -2.18 -1.97 14.95
CA ARG A 39 -2.20 -2.74 16.18
C ARG A 39 -1.30 -3.97 16.03
N VAL A 40 -0.26 -4.06 16.87
CA VAL A 40 0.56 -5.26 17.01
C VAL A 40 -0.24 -6.34 17.72
N VAL A 41 -0.41 -7.51 17.10
CA VAL A 41 -1.09 -8.67 17.71
C VAL A 41 -0.26 -9.95 17.68
N MET A 42 0.85 -9.94 16.94
CA MET A 42 1.79 -11.04 16.84
C MET A 42 3.22 -10.48 16.83
N ASN A 43 4.17 -11.20 17.45
CA ASN A 43 5.58 -10.83 17.36
C ASN A 43 6.07 -11.00 15.90
N PRO A 44 6.89 -10.08 15.35
CA PRO A 44 7.41 -10.21 14.00
C PRO A 44 8.15 -11.53 13.72
N GLN A 45 8.83 -12.11 14.72
CA GLN A 45 9.50 -13.41 14.59
C GLN A 45 8.51 -14.57 14.43
N ASP A 46 7.41 -14.54 15.17
CA ASP A 46 6.33 -15.52 15.04
C ASP A 46 5.66 -15.37 13.68
N ALA A 47 5.39 -14.12 13.26
CA ALA A 47 4.85 -13.83 11.94
C ALA A 47 5.74 -14.37 10.81
N ASN A 48 7.05 -14.17 10.91
CA ASN A 48 8.01 -14.73 9.96
C ASN A 48 8.02 -16.27 9.98
N THR A 49 7.89 -16.88 11.16
CA THR A 49 7.81 -18.35 11.27
C THR A 49 6.58 -18.89 10.54
N GLU A 50 5.43 -18.24 10.70
CA GLU A 50 4.20 -18.61 10.00
C GLU A 50 4.27 -18.36 8.48
N PHE A 51 4.93 -17.27 8.06
CA PHE A 51 5.22 -17.00 6.66
C PHE A 51 6.08 -18.11 6.03
N VAL A 52 7.19 -18.49 6.68
CA VAL A 52 8.08 -19.58 6.22
C VAL A 52 7.36 -20.94 6.18
N ARG A 53 6.39 -21.16 7.09
CA ARG A 53 5.55 -22.36 7.09
C ARG A 53 4.49 -22.39 5.99
N GLY A 54 4.28 -21.28 5.27
CA GLY A 54 3.23 -21.16 4.26
C GLY A 54 1.83 -20.95 4.85
N ASN A 55 1.73 -20.56 6.12
CA ASN A 55 0.47 -20.27 6.82
C ASN A 55 -0.06 -18.86 6.51
N VAL A 56 0.12 -18.45 5.26
CA VAL A 56 -0.19 -17.13 4.75
C VAL A 56 -0.97 -17.25 3.44
N GLU A 57 -1.73 -16.22 3.14
CA GLU A 57 -2.43 -16.07 1.86
C GLU A 57 -2.19 -14.66 1.30
N LEU A 58 -2.18 -14.58 -0.02
CA LEU A 58 -2.03 -13.31 -0.72
C LEU A 58 -3.42 -12.71 -0.98
N VAL A 59 -3.69 -11.53 -0.43
CA VAL A 59 -4.98 -10.86 -0.57
C VAL A 59 -4.79 -9.44 -1.11
N SER A 60 -5.81 -8.91 -1.80
CA SER A 60 -5.78 -7.50 -2.20
C SER A 60 -5.80 -6.62 -0.96
N LEU A 61 -5.06 -5.51 -0.96
CA LEU A 61 -5.00 -4.60 0.17
C LEU A 61 -6.36 -3.97 0.49
N ALA A 62 -7.26 -3.88 -0.50
CA ALA A 62 -8.65 -3.50 -0.27
C ALA A 62 -9.41 -4.48 0.65
N LYS A 63 -8.99 -5.76 0.70
CA LYS A 63 -9.57 -6.82 1.54
C LYS A 63 -8.68 -7.19 2.75
N ALA A 64 -7.57 -6.49 2.93
CA ALA A 64 -6.62 -6.78 4.01
C ALA A 64 -7.03 -6.18 5.35
N GLU A 65 -7.99 -5.25 5.39
CA GLU A 65 -8.41 -4.60 6.65
C GLU A 65 -8.76 -5.62 7.74
N GLY A 66 -8.19 -5.44 8.93
CA GLY A 66 -8.38 -6.35 10.06
C GLY A 66 -7.55 -7.64 10.00
N ARG A 67 -6.83 -7.91 8.90
CA ARG A 67 -5.96 -9.08 8.74
C ARG A 67 -4.55 -8.79 9.25
N ILE A 68 -3.86 -9.83 9.73
CA ILE A 68 -2.50 -9.73 10.25
C ILE A 68 -1.52 -9.78 9.07
N ALA A 69 -0.72 -8.73 8.90
CA ALA A 69 0.34 -8.68 7.90
C ALA A 69 1.39 -9.77 8.17
N ALA A 70 1.76 -10.52 7.14
CA ALA A 70 2.82 -11.51 7.23
C ALA A 70 4.18 -10.98 6.78
N GLU A 71 4.18 -9.90 6.01
CA GLU A 71 5.38 -9.21 5.54
C GLU A 71 5.32 -7.72 5.89
N GLY A 72 6.48 -7.08 5.85
CA GLY A 72 6.59 -5.65 6.07
C GLY A 72 6.24 -4.86 4.81
N ALA A 73 5.31 -3.91 4.92
CA ALA A 73 4.91 -3.07 3.80
C ALA A 73 5.70 -1.76 3.80
N LEU A 74 6.46 -1.51 2.73
CA LEU A 74 7.37 -0.38 2.59
C LEU A 74 7.09 0.37 1.28
N PRO A 75 6.56 1.59 1.34
CA PRO A 75 6.37 2.45 0.18
C PRO A 75 7.48 3.50 0.06
N TYR A 76 7.78 3.94 -1.18
CA TYR A 76 8.64 5.10 -1.45
C TYR A 76 7.84 6.25 -2.07
N PRO A 77 7.76 7.42 -1.39
CA PRO A 77 8.21 7.71 -0.02
C PRO A 77 7.33 7.04 1.07
N PRO A 78 7.78 6.98 2.35
CA PRO A 78 9.03 7.52 2.88
C PRO A 78 10.25 6.59 2.78
N GLY A 79 10.08 5.34 2.36
CA GLY A 79 11.17 4.37 2.31
C GLY A 79 11.45 3.66 3.64
N VAL A 80 10.46 3.59 4.52
CA VAL A 80 10.48 2.83 5.78
C VAL A 80 9.19 2.02 5.94
N LEU A 81 9.24 0.98 6.77
CA LEU A 81 8.09 0.13 7.05
C LEU A 81 6.92 0.96 7.61
N CYS A 82 5.77 0.85 6.96
CA CYS A 82 4.51 1.46 7.40
C CYS A 82 3.57 0.44 8.05
N VAL A 83 3.77 -0.85 7.74
CA VAL A 83 3.18 -1.99 8.43
C VAL A 83 4.30 -3.02 8.64
N VAL A 84 4.40 -3.58 9.83
CA VAL A 84 5.40 -4.58 10.22
C VAL A 84 4.72 -5.95 10.32
N PRO A 85 5.42 -7.07 10.04
CA PRO A 85 4.86 -8.41 10.25
C PRO A 85 4.29 -8.57 11.66
N GLY A 86 3.06 -9.10 11.75
CA GLY A 86 2.34 -9.27 13.00
C GLY A 86 1.45 -8.09 13.42
N GLU A 87 1.49 -6.98 12.68
CA GLU A 87 0.52 -5.88 12.79
C GLU A 87 -0.75 -6.14 11.96
N ILE A 88 -1.85 -5.52 12.38
CA ILE A 88 -3.12 -5.56 11.65
C ILE A 88 -3.16 -4.47 10.59
N TRP A 89 -3.46 -4.84 9.35
CA TRP A 89 -3.77 -3.89 8.27
C TRP A 89 -5.01 -3.04 8.58
N GLY A 90 -4.91 -1.75 8.33
CA GLY A 90 -5.99 -0.80 8.57
C GLY A 90 -5.53 0.65 8.52
N GLY A 91 -6.46 1.56 8.78
CA GLY A 91 -6.17 2.96 9.10
C GLY A 91 -5.38 3.71 8.03
N ALA A 92 -4.48 4.59 8.47
CA ALA A 92 -3.70 5.45 7.58
C ALA A 92 -2.78 4.66 6.65
N ALA A 93 -2.14 3.60 7.14
CA ALA A 93 -1.23 2.78 6.34
C ALA A 93 -1.95 2.13 5.16
N GLN A 94 -3.05 1.42 5.40
CA GLN A 94 -3.80 0.78 4.31
C GLN A 94 -4.35 1.81 3.30
N ARG A 95 -4.94 2.91 3.78
CA ARG A 95 -5.44 3.99 2.91
C ARG A 95 -4.34 4.60 2.05
N TYR A 96 -3.14 4.75 2.59
CA TYR A 96 -1.99 5.26 1.84
C TYR A 96 -1.60 4.33 0.69
N PHE A 97 -1.48 3.02 0.94
CA PHE A 97 -1.18 2.07 -0.13
C PHE A 97 -2.27 2.01 -1.22
N LEU A 98 -3.54 2.12 -0.83
CA LEU A 98 -4.64 2.21 -1.80
C LEU A 98 -4.56 3.50 -2.64
N ALA A 99 -4.17 4.62 -2.06
CA ALA A 99 -3.92 5.85 -2.82
C ALA A 99 -2.74 5.70 -3.82
N LEU A 100 -1.70 4.94 -3.45
CA LEU A 100 -0.59 4.63 -4.36
C LEU A 100 -1.03 3.70 -5.50
N GLU A 101 -1.90 2.71 -5.23
CA GLU A 101 -2.51 1.85 -6.25
C GLU A 101 -3.25 2.67 -7.32
N GLU A 102 -4.03 3.66 -6.89
CA GLU A 102 -4.72 4.59 -7.79
C GLU A 102 -3.73 5.38 -8.64
N GLY A 103 -2.63 5.85 -8.05
CA GLY A 103 -1.53 6.49 -8.76
C GLY A 103 -0.91 5.61 -9.84
N ILE A 104 -0.71 4.33 -9.57
CA ILE A 104 -0.16 3.36 -10.54
C ILE A 104 -1.05 3.26 -11.79
N ASN A 105 -2.37 3.22 -11.60
CA ASN A 105 -3.33 3.05 -12.69
C ASN A 105 -3.61 4.33 -13.47
N LEU A 106 -3.73 5.46 -12.76
CA LEU A 106 -4.12 6.74 -13.37
C LEU A 106 -2.94 7.48 -14.01
N LEU A 107 -1.72 7.27 -13.50
CA LEU A 107 -0.50 7.93 -13.92
C LEU A 107 0.57 6.91 -14.38
N PRO A 108 0.31 6.12 -15.44
CA PRO A 108 1.27 5.13 -15.92
C PRO A 108 2.62 5.78 -16.26
N GLY A 109 3.71 5.22 -15.77
CA GLY A 109 5.07 5.79 -15.89
C GLY A 109 5.52 6.63 -14.69
N PHE A 110 4.64 6.89 -13.72
CA PHE A 110 4.94 7.60 -12.46
C PHE A 110 4.61 6.75 -11.22
N ALA A 111 4.61 5.43 -11.38
CA ALA A 111 4.34 4.49 -10.30
C ALA A 111 5.39 4.63 -9.17
N PRO A 112 4.96 4.72 -7.90
CA PRO A 112 5.84 4.65 -6.75
C PRO A 112 6.44 3.25 -6.59
N GLU A 113 7.60 3.15 -5.96
CA GLU A 113 8.18 1.85 -5.60
C GLU A 113 7.55 1.32 -4.31
N LEU A 114 7.17 0.04 -4.33
CA LEU A 114 6.55 -0.66 -3.21
C LEU A 114 7.30 -1.97 -2.95
N GLN A 115 7.61 -2.25 -1.69
CA GLN A 115 8.24 -3.49 -1.24
C GLN A 115 7.37 -4.18 -0.18
N GLY A 116 7.35 -5.51 -0.19
CA GLY A 116 6.42 -6.32 0.61
C GLY A 116 4.95 -6.19 0.20
N VAL A 117 4.70 -5.53 -0.93
CA VAL A 117 3.40 -5.39 -1.59
C VAL A 117 3.60 -5.72 -3.06
N TYR A 118 2.72 -6.53 -3.62
CA TYR A 118 2.82 -7.09 -4.95
C TYR A 118 1.73 -6.49 -5.83
N ILE A 119 2.15 -5.85 -6.92
CA ILE A 119 1.20 -5.32 -7.90
C ILE A 119 0.84 -6.43 -8.89
N GLN A 120 -0.44 -6.74 -9.02
CA GLN A 120 -0.94 -7.69 -10.02
C GLN A 120 -2.04 -7.03 -10.84
N GLN A 121 -2.03 -7.30 -12.14
CA GLN A 121 -3.12 -6.88 -13.01
C GLN A 121 -4.22 -7.93 -12.95
N ASP A 122 -5.40 -7.50 -12.54
CA ASP A 122 -6.59 -8.35 -12.50
C ASP A 122 -7.23 -8.46 -13.90
N GLU A 123 -8.25 -9.31 -14.02
CA GLU A 123 -8.98 -9.58 -15.27
C GLU A 123 -9.62 -8.33 -15.90
N ASP A 124 -9.94 -7.31 -15.08
CA ASP A 124 -10.48 -6.02 -15.53
C ASP A 124 -9.41 -5.05 -16.04
N GLY A 125 -8.14 -5.47 -16.04
CA GLY A 125 -6.99 -4.66 -16.47
C GLY A 125 -6.50 -3.68 -15.41
N TRP A 126 -7.11 -3.65 -14.22
CA TRP A 126 -6.68 -2.79 -13.12
C TRP A 126 -5.54 -3.43 -12.34
N ASN A 127 -4.51 -2.65 -12.04
CA ASN A 127 -3.37 -3.11 -11.24
C ASN A 127 -3.73 -2.93 -9.76
N ARG A 128 -3.92 -4.03 -9.03
CA ARG A 128 -4.21 -4.02 -7.59
C ARG A 128 -2.97 -4.31 -6.78
N ALA A 129 -2.90 -3.69 -5.61
CA ALA A 129 -1.90 -3.97 -4.60
C ALA A 129 -2.33 -5.18 -3.76
N TYR A 130 -1.45 -6.15 -3.62
CA TYR A 130 -1.64 -7.36 -2.83
C TYR A 130 -0.57 -7.47 -1.74
N GLY A 131 -0.93 -8.04 -0.59
CA GLY A 131 -0.01 -8.31 0.50
C GLY A 131 -0.28 -9.67 1.12
N TYR A 132 0.77 -10.33 1.61
CA TYR A 132 0.59 -11.57 2.36
C TYR A 132 0.06 -11.27 3.77
N VAL A 133 -0.98 -12.00 4.14
CA VAL A 133 -1.60 -11.96 5.46
C VAL A 133 -1.65 -13.36 6.06
N MET A 134 -1.75 -13.46 7.38
CA MET A 134 -1.95 -14.75 8.06
C MET A 134 -3.26 -15.40 7.61
N LYS A 135 -3.23 -16.70 7.31
CA LYS A 135 -4.45 -17.48 7.11
C LYS A 135 -5.28 -17.47 8.40
N ASN A 136 -6.60 -17.39 8.25
CA ASN A 136 -7.53 -17.54 9.37
C ASN A 136 -7.61 -18.99 9.84
#